data_AF-A0A1I8MZT8-F1
#
_entry.id   AF-A0A1I8MZT8-F1
#
_cell.length_a   1.000
_cell.length_b   1.000
_cell.length_c   1.000
_cell.angle_alpha   90.00
_cell.angle_beta   90.00
_cell.angle_gamma   90.00
#
_symmetry.space_group_name_H-M   'P 1'
#
loop_
_entity.id
_entity.type
_entity.pdbx_description
1 polymer ?
#
loop_
_entity_poly.entity_id
_entity_poly.type
_entity_poly.pdbx_seq_one_letter_code
_entity_poly.pdbx_strand_id
1 'polypeptide(L)'
;MSSYKGTAVRLLKCFCGCQDMTPEEVQRIYYLTLQATLIDRQAVKLFKSYLQRNRCGDKSLSEQYIEVYELCGEYMKPHIGVITLDELDELVDLGLPRELEKELNEQIKTGDSDKITRCLLRVQGTLRNAIEESEEYKGYRDALAEKLSQL
;
A
#
# COMPACT_ATOMS: atom_id res chain seq x y z
N MET A 1 15.56 25.28 38.45
CA MET A 1 15.73 25.41 37.00
C MET A 1 16.09 24.02 36.47
N SER A 2 15.11 23.27 35.93
CA SER A 2 15.34 21.91 35.41
C SER A 2 16.01 22.01 34.05
N SER A 3 17.25 21.53 33.97
CA SER A 3 18.00 21.39 32.73
C SER A 3 17.44 20.20 31.97
N TYR A 4 16.66 20.46 30.92
CA TYR A 4 16.29 19.44 29.94
C TYR A 4 17.56 19.04 29.20
N LYS A 5 18.22 17.98 29.66
CA LYS A 5 19.20 17.26 28.87
C LYS A 5 18.47 16.72 27.64
N GLY A 6 18.65 17.39 26.50
CA GLY A 6 18.16 16.91 25.23
C GLY A 6 18.87 15.59 24.91
N THR A 7 18.17 14.48 25.13
CA THR A 7 18.64 13.16 24.70
C THR A 7 18.76 13.22 23.18
N ALA A 8 19.97 13.06 22.66
CA ALA A 8 20.19 12.99 21.21
C ALA A 8 19.45 11.75 20.68
N VAL A 9 18.34 11.99 19.96
CA VAL A 9 17.57 10.91 19.32
C VAL A 9 18.34 10.48 18.08
N ARG A 10 18.72 9.20 18.02
CA ARG A 10 19.36 8.63 16.84
C ARG A 10 18.31 8.47 15.75
N LEU A 11 18.52 9.17 14.63
CA LEU A 11 17.62 9.11 13.47
C LEU A 11 18.05 7.97 12.54
N LEU A 12 17.07 7.25 12.00
CA LEU A 12 17.23 6.21 11.00
C LEU A 12 16.85 6.76 9.63
N LYS A 13 17.61 6.45 8.57
CA LYS A 13 17.23 6.86 7.21
C LYS A 13 16.11 5.98 6.65
N CYS A 14 15.16 6.57 5.90
CA CYS A 14 14.20 5.82 5.08
C CYS A 14 14.91 4.91 4.07
N PHE A 15 14.19 3.93 3.48
CA PHE A 15 14.76 3.09 2.41
C PHE A 15 15.25 3.90 1.22
N CYS A 16 14.58 5.00 0.92
CA CYS A 16 14.96 5.99 -0.09
C CYS A 16 16.15 6.89 0.27
N GLY A 17 16.60 6.92 1.54
CA GLY A 17 17.58 7.88 2.06
C GLY A 17 17.12 9.34 2.14
N CYS A 18 15.94 9.71 1.62
CA CYS A 18 15.49 11.11 1.51
C CYS A 18 14.90 11.71 2.79
N GLN A 19 14.54 10.88 3.77
CA GLN A 19 13.92 11.33 5.02
C GLN A 19 14.52 10.59 6.21
N ASP A 20 14.67 11.32 7.32
CA ASP A 20 14.98 10.77 8.63
C ASP A 20 13.70 10.32 9.34
N MET A 21 13.80 9.19 10.02
CA MET A 21 12.74 8.55 10.78
C MET A 21 13.20 8.36 12.23
N THR A 22 12.29 8.55 13.18
CA THR A 22 12.60 8.23 14.58
C THR A 22 12.51 6.72 14.83
N PRO A 23 13.20 6.21 15.86
CA PRO A 23 13.06 4.82 16.31
C PRO A 23 11.59 4.42 16.55
N GLU A 24 10.81 5.30 17.17
CA GLU A 24 9.40 5.10 17.50
C GLU A 24 8.53 5.03 16.25
N GLU A 25 8.83 5.82 15.22
CA GLU A 25 8.13 5.76 13.93
C GLU A 25 8.38 4.42 13.23
N VAL A 26 9.63 3.95 13.19
CA VAL A 26 9.97 2.65 12.61
C VAL A 26 9.30 1.53 13.39
N GLN A 27 9.28 1.62 14.74
CA GLN A 27 8.65 0.63 15.59
C GLN A 27 7.13 0.60 15.38
N ARG A 28 6.47 1.76 15.32
CA ARG A 28 5.05 1.89 15.02
C ARG A 28 4.71 1.21 13.70
N ILE A 29 5.45 1.53 12.64
CA ILE A 29 5.23 0.97 11.30
C ILE A 29 5.50 -0.55 11.30
N TYR A 30 6.53 -1.00 12.01
CA TYR A 30 6.82 -2.43 12.17
C TYR A 30 5.69 -3.19 12.85
N TYR A 31 4.82 -2.59 13.67
CA TYR A 31 3.69 -3.33 14.26
C TYR A 31 2.40 -3.27 13.43
N LEU A 32 2.39 -2.58 12.28
CA LEU A 32 1.23 -2.55 11.40
C LEU A 32 1.06 -3.89 10.67
N THR A 33 -0.19 -4.33 10.54
CA THR A 33 -0.57 -5.35 9.55
C THR A 33 -0.43 -4.78 8.15
N LEU A 34 -0.49 -5.61 7.10
CA LEU A 34 -0.46 -5.07 5.74
C LEU A 34 -1.67 -4.17 5.49
N GLN A 35 -2.86 -4.56 5.95
CA GLN A 35 -4.06 -3.71 5.84
C GLN A 35 -3.82 -2.33 6.46
N ALA A 36 -3.29 -2.28 7.68
CA ALA A 36 -3.01 -1.02 8.36
C ALA A 36 -1.89 -0.22 7.66
N THR A 37 -0.92 -0.92 7.05
CA THR A 37 0.15 -0.32 6.25
C THR A 37 -0.40 0.37 5.00
N LEU A 38 -1.32 -0.26 4.28
CA LEU A 38 -1.88 0.28 3.02
C LEU A 38 -2.78 1.49 3.22
N ILE A 39 -3.42 1.63 4.39
CA ILE A 39 -4.25 2.80 4.72
C ILE A 39 -3.46 3.93 5.41
N ASP A 40 -2.29 3.63 5.97
CA ASP A 40 -1.41 4.63 6.57
C ASP A 40 -0.49 5.24 5.50
N ARG A 41 -0.71 6.52 5.22
CA ARG A 41 0.02 7.26 4.16
C ARG A 41 1.55 7.22 4.33
N GLN A 42 2.05 7.25 5.56
CA GLN A 42 3.50 7.23 5.81
C GLN A 42 4.04 5.82 5.61
N ALA A 43 3.33 4.80 6.12
CA ALA A 43 3.74 3.40 6.01
C ALA A 43 3.70 2.91 4.56
N VAL A 44 2.63 3.17 3.79
CA VAL A 44 2.55 2.77 2.38
C VAL A 44 3.62 3.46 1.54
N LYS A 45 3.92 4.74 1.81
CA LYS A 45 5.01 5.46 1.13
C LYS A 45 6.37 4.82 1.40
N LEU A 46 6.62 4.41 2.65
CA LEU A 46 7.85 3.72 3.01
C LEU A 46 7.95 2.36 2.32
N PHE A 47 6.85 1.60 2.28
CA PHE A 47 6.80 0.30 1.62
C PHE A 47 7.03 0.44 0.11
N LYS A 48 6.36 1.37 -0.57
CA LYS A 48 6.63 1.69 -1.99
C LYS A 48 8.10 2.06 -2.23
N SER A 49 8.70 2.84 -1.34
CA SER A 49 10.11 3.21 -1.44
C SER A 49 11.05 2.00 -1.28
N TYR A 50 10.67 1.03 -0.43
CA TYR A 50 11.38 -0.24 -0.30
C TYR A 50 11.30 -1.05 -1.60
N LEU A 51 10.10 -1.21 -2.18
CA LEU A 51 9.90 -1.95 -3.43
C LEU A 51 10.71 -1.34 -4.57
N GLN A 52 10.59 -0.02 -4.76
CA GLN A 52 11.32 0.72 -5.80
C GLN A 52 12.84 0.60 -5.69
N ARG A 53 13.38 0.52 -4.47
CA ARG A 53 14.83 0.37 -4.26
C ARG A 53 15.33 -1.03 -4.56
N ASN A 54 14.49 -2.05 -4.34
CA ASN A 54 14.89 -3.46 -4.47
C ASN A 54 14.51 -4.08 -5.83
N ARG A 55 13.65 -3.44 -6.62
CA ARG A 55 13.28 -3.94 -7.95
C ARG A 55 14.45 -3.86 -8.93
N CYS A 56 14.51 -4.81 -9.85
CA CYS A 56 15.45 -4.81 -10.98
C CYS A 56 14.63 -4.82 -12.28
N GLY A 57 14.44 -3.64 -12.87
CA GLY A 57 13.62 -3.46 -14.07
C GLY A 57 12.22 -2.92 -13.77
N ASP A 58 11.21 -3.57 -14.34
CA ASP A 58 9.80 -3.14 -14.25
C ASP A 58 9.22 -3.27 -12.84
N LYS A 59 8.05 -2.65 -12.65
CA LYS A 59 7.29 -2.74 -11.40
C LYS A 59 6.96 -4.19 -11.08
N SER A 60 7.16 -4.58 -9.83
CA SER A 60 6.69 -5.88 -9.37
C SER A 60 5.18 -5.97 -9.27
N LEU A 61 4.65 -7.19 -9.12
CA LEU A 61 3.22 -7.39 -8.88
C LEU A 61 2.76 -6.69 -7.60
N SER A 62 3.57 -6.69 -6.54
CA SER A 62 3.22 -5.97 -5.31
C SER A 62 3.11 -4.47 -5.54
N GLU A 63 4.01 -3.86 -6.33
CA GLU A 63 3.92 -2.45 -6.69
C GLU A 63 2.63 -2.13 -7.46
N GLN A 64 2.33 -2.93 -8.49
CA GLN A 64 1.12 -2.81 -9.30
C GLN A 64 -0.15 -2.95 -8.44
N TYR A 65 -0.21 -3.98 -7.60
CA TYR A 65 -1.35 -4.24 -6.74
C TYR A 65 -1.59 -3.13 -5.70
N ILE A 66 -0.54 -2.47 -5.21
CA ILE A 66 -0.71 -1.30 -4.34
C ILE A 66 -1.35 -0.14 -5.11
N GLU A 67 -0.95 0.09 -6.36
CA GLU A 67 -1.54 1.16 -7.19
C GLU A 67 -3.01 0.89 -7.51
N VAL A 68 -3.34 -0.34 -7.89
CA VAL A 68 -4.73 -0.77 -8.09
C VAL A 68 -5.53 -0.65 -6.78
N TYR A 69 -4.95 -1.07 -5.64
CA TYR A 69 -5.59 -0.94 -4.33
C TYR A 69 -5.94 0.51 -3.98
N GLU A 70 -5.01 1.43 -4.18
CA GLU A 70 -5.23 2.86 -3.93
C GLU A 70 -6.29 3.43 -4.87
N LEU A 71 -6.24 3.10 -6.16
CA LEU A 71 -7.20 3.61 -7.15
C LEU A 71 -8.62 3.10 -6.89
N CYS A 72 -8.79 1.82 -6.50
CA CYS A 72 -10.08 1.34 -5.98
C CYS A 72 -10.58 2.16 -4.79
N GLY A 73 -9.67 2.59 -3.91
CA GLY A 73 -10.00 3.44 -2.76
C GLY A 73 -10.48 4.84 -3.17
N GLU A 74 -9.89 5.41 -4.22
CA GLU A 74 -10.34 6.67 -4.81
C GLU A 74 -11.75 6.54 -5.38
N TYR A 75 -12.02 5.49 -6.16
CA TYR A 75 -13.35 5.27 -6.76
C TYR A 75 -14.48 4.99 -5.78
N MET A 76 -14.17 4.62 -4.52
CA MET A 76 -15.17 4.43 -3.47
C MET A 76 -15.48 5.72 -2.69
N LYS A 77 -14.83 6.85 -2.99
CA LYS A 77 -15.09 8.11 -2.27
C LYS A 77 -16.47 8.67 -2.63
N PRO A 78 -17.21 9.30 -1.68
CA PRO A 78 -18.60 9.73 -1.90
C PRO A 78 -18.84 10.73 -3.04
N HIS A 79 -17.79 11.39 -3.54
CA HIS A 79 -17.88 12.37 -4.63
C HIS A 79 -17.54 11.77 -5.99
N ILE A 80 -16.93 10.58 -6.02
CA ILE A 80 -16.76 9.82 -7.24
C ILE A 80 -18.09 9.10 -7.45
N GLY A 81 -18.67 9.26 -8.63
CA GLY A 81 -19.92 8.59 -8.99
C GLY A 81 -19.73 7.08 -9.10
N VAL A 82 -20.68 6.42 -9.76
CA VAL A 82 -20.50 5.02 -10.14
C VAL A 82 -19.34 4.91 -11.14
N ILE A 83 -18.35 4.07 -10.83
CA ILE A 83 -17.22 3.78 -11.72
C ILE A 83 -17.72 3.32 -13.10
N THR A 84 -17.07 3.80 -14.14
CA THR A 84 -17.33 3.58 -15.56
C THR A 84 -16.42 2.49 -16.12
N LEU A 85 -16.65 2.12 -17.38
CA LEU A 85 -15.75 1.19 -18.08
C LEU A 85 -14.38 1.80 -18.36
N ASP A 86 -14.30 3.11 -18.57
CA ASP A 86 -13.00 3.80 -18.78
C ASP A 86 -12.14 3.73 -17.51
N GLU A 87 -12.74 3.93 -16.33
CA GLU A 87 -12.06 3.78 -15.04
C GLU A 87 -11.72 2.32 -14.70
N LEU A 88 -12.46 1.35 -15.26
CA LEU A 88 -12.06 -0.06 -15.22
C LEU A 88 -10.80 -0.30 -16.05
N ASP A 89 -10.72 0.27 -17.26
CA ASP A 89 -9.55 0.14 -18.13
C ASP A 89 -8.29 0.71 -17.45
N GLU A 90 -8.41 1.81 -16.69
CA GLU A 90 -7.32 2.34 -15.86
C GLU A 90 -6.80 1.32 -14.84
N LEU A 91 -7.70 0.57 -14.18
CA LEU A 91 -7.29 -0.49 -13.24
C LEU A 91 -6.59 -1.65 -13.98
N VAL A 92 -7.06 -2.00 -15.17
CA VAL A 92 -6.46 -3.05 -16.01
C VAL A 92 -5.05 -2.67 -16.45
N ASP A 93 -4.85 -1.42 -16.89
CA ASP A 93 -3.55 -0.89 -17.29
C ASP A 93 -2.54 -0.89 -16.13
N LEU A 94 -3.02 -0.73 -14.89
CA LEU A 94 -2.22 -0.84 -13.67
C LEU A 94 -1.93 -2.29 -13.24
N GLY A 95 -2.53 -3.29 -13.88
CA GLY A 95 -2.30 -4.71 -13.60
C GLY A 95 -3.39 -5.40 -12.79
N LEU A 96 -4.65 -4.93 -12.85
CA LEU A 96 -5.78 -5.65 -12.27
C LEU A 96 -5.87 -7.08 -12.83
N PRO A 97 -5.90 -8.13 -11.98
CA PRO A 97 -6.06 -9.50 -12.44
C PRO A 97 -7.34 -9.71 -13.25
N ARG A 98 -7.24 -10.42 -14.37
CA ARG A 98 -8.34 -10.64 -15.33
C ARG A 98 -9.63 -11.21 -14.71
N GLU A 99 -9.52 -12.06 -13.71
CA GLU A 99 -10.72 -12.62 -13.05
C GLU A 99 -11.46 -11.56 -12.21
N LEU A 100 -10.72 -10.60 -11.63
CA LEU A 100 -11.29 -9.46 -10.92
C LEU A 100 -11.85 -8.41 -11.89
N GLU A 101 -11.18 -8.18 -13.02
CA GLU A 101 -11.68 -7.34 -14.11
C GLU A 101 -13.05 -7.82 -14.61
N LYS A 102 -13.19 -9.12 -14.92
CA LYS A 102 -14.47 -9.71 -15.36
C LYS A 102 -15.57 -9.47 -14.33
N GLU A 103 -15.29 -9.74 -13.06
CA GLU A 103 -16.27 -9.56 -11.98
C GLU A 103 -16.71 -8.09 -11.89
N LEU A 104 -15.75 -7.16 -11.91
CA LEU A 104 -16.03 -5.73 -11.80
C LEU A 104 -16.80 -5.20 -13.02
N ASN A 105 -16.45 -5.63 -14.23
CA ASN A 105 -17.18 -5.32 -15.47
C ASN A 105 -18.66 -5.76 -15.39
N GLU A 106 -18.92 -6.95 -14.85
CA GLU A 106 -20.30 -7.42 -14.64
C GLU A 106 -21.06 -6.52 -13.66
N GLN A 107 -20.41 -6.09 -12.56
CA GLN A 107 -21.05 -5.20 -11.59
C GLN A 107 -21.28 -3.80 -12.16
N ILE A 108 -20.34 -3.24 -12.92
CA ILE A 108 -20.48 -1.93 -13.58
C ILE A 108 -21.71 -1.90 -14.47
N LYS A 109 -21.95 -2.96 -15.26
CA LYS A 109 -23.12 -3.08 -16.14
C LYS A 109 -24.46 -3.06 -15.40
N THR A 110 -24.47 -3.37 -14.10
CA THR A 110 -25.71 -3.28 -13.30
C THR A 110 -26.08 -1.85 -12.92
N GLY A 111 -25.10 -0.93 -12.90
CA GLY A 111 -25.27 0.43 -12.41
C GLY A 111 -25.56 0.54 -10.89
N ASP A 112 -25.50 -0.57 -10.16
CA ASP A 112 -25.78 -0.63 -8.72
C ASP A 112 -24.51 -0.25 -7.93
N SER A 113 -24.51 0.96 -7.39
CA SER A 113 -23.38 1.52 -6.62
C SER A 113 -22.96 0.64 -5.44
N ASP A 114 -23.90 -0.04 -4.78
CA ASP A 114 -23.61 -0.85 -3.60
C ASP A 114 -22.96 -2.18 -3.98
N LYS A 115 -23.37 -2.77 -5.11
CA LYS A 115 -22.72 -3.96 -5.66
C LYS A 115 -21.31 -3.65 -6.15
N ILE A 116 -21.15 -2.53 -6.85
CA ILE A 116 -19.86 -2.08 -7.36
C ILE A 116 -18.89 -1.79 -6.21
N THR A 117 -19.33 -1.05 -5.19
CA THR A 117 -18.51 -0.77 -3.99
C THR A 117 -18.09 -2.06 -3.28
N ARG A 118 -19.01 -3.02 -3.11
CA ARG A 118 -18.66 -4.33 -2.53
C ARG A 118 -17.67 -5.12 -3.39
N CYS A 119 -17.75 -5.02 -4.71
CA CYS A 119 -16.79 -5.63 -5.62
C CYS A 119 -15.41 -4.98 -5.48
N LEU A 120 -15.32 -3.64 -5.47
CA LEU A 120 -14.06 -2.91 -5.24
C LEU A 120 -13.41 -3.27 -3.89
N LEU A 121 -14.20 -3.40 -2.81
CA LEU A 121 -13.70 -3.88 -1.51
C LEU A 121 -13.14 -5.31 -1.59
N ARG A 122 -13.75 -6.19 -2.39
CA ARG A 122 -13.25 -7.55 -2.61
C ARG A 122 -11.97 -7.55 -3.43
N VAL A 123 -11.88 -6.70 -4.45
CA VAL A 123 -10.64 -6.47 -5.22
C VAL A 123 -9.52 -6.07 -4.26
N GLN A 124 -9.72 -5.01 -3.47
CA GLN A 124 -8.76 -4.56 -2.47
C GLN A 124 -8.35 -5.67 -1.50
N GLY A 125 -9.31 -6.48 -1.01
CA GLY A 125 -9.04 -7.60 -0.12
C GLY A 125 -8.18 -8.69 -0.77
N THR A 126 -8.46 -9.02 -2.04
CA THR A 126 -7.72 -10.04 -2.81
C THR A 126 -6.29 -9.60 -3.06
N LEU A 127 -6.11 -8.36 -3.52
CA LEU A 127 -4.79 -7.78 -3.81
C LEU A 127 -3.95 -7.65 -2.54
N ARG A 128 -4.56 -7.19 -1.43
CA ARG A 128 -3.90 -7.14 -0.12
C ARG A 128 -3.37 -8.52 0.27
N ASN A 129 -4.19 -9.56 0.19
CA ASN A 129 -3.75 -10.91 0.59
C ASN A 129 -2.57 -11.39 -0.29
N ALA A 130 -2.62 -11.14 -1.60
CA ALA A 130 -1.53 -11.48 -2.51
C ALA A 130 -0.22 -10.75 -2.18
N ILE A 131 -0.30 -9.46 -1.82
CA ILE A 131 0.86 -8.69 -1.35
C ILE A 131 1.38 -9.26 -0.02
N GLU A 132 0.49 -9.61 0.91
CA GLU A 132 0.87 -10.12 2.24
C GLU A 132 1.64 -11.44 2.16
N GLU A 133 1.29 -12.28 1.19
CA GLU A 133 1.94 -13.57 0.93
C GLU A 133 3.25 -13.43 0.14
N SER A 134 3.52 -12.25 -0.44
CA SER A 134 4.70 -12.02 -1.27
C SER A 134 6.02 -12.03 -0.49
N GLU A 135 7.10 -12.46 -1.16
CA GLU A 135 8.45 -12.36 -0.62
C GLU A 135 8.90 -10.91 -0.41
N GLU A 136 8.34 -9.98 -1.18
CA GLU A 136 8.66 -8.56 -1.10
C GLU A 136 8.13 -7.94 0.19
N TYR A 137 6.93 -8.33 0.62
CA TYR A 137 6.40 -7.91 1.90
C TYR A 137 7.18 -8.54 3.06
N LYS A 138 7.54 -9.83 2.98
CA LYS A 138 8.42 -10.47 3.98
C LYS A 138 9.76 -9.74 4.09
N GLY A 139 10.41 -9.47 2.95
CA GLY A 139 11.66 -8.72 2.92
C GLY A 139 11.53 -7.29 3.47
N TYR A 140 10.40 -6.62 3.25
CA TYR A 140 10.12 -5.32 3.86
C TYR A 140 10.05 -5.41 5.39
N ARG A 141 9.37 -6.43 5.92
CA ARG A 141 9.26 -6.69 7.36
C ARG A 141 10.62 -6.97 7.99
N ASP A 142 11.44 -7.79 7.34
CA ASP A 142 12.80 -8.10 7.78
C ASP A 142 13.69 -6.86 7.77
N ALA A 143 13.59 -6.03 6.73
CA ALA A 143 14.37 -4.79 6.63
C ALA A 143 13.97 -3.74 7.68
N LEU A 144 12.70 -3.70 8.10
CA LEU A 144 12.28 -2.90 9.26
C LEU A 144 12.82 -3.45 10.58
N ALA A 145 12.79 -4.78 10.76
CA ALA A 145 13.35 -5.42 11.96
C ALA A 145 14.85 -5.15 12.08
N GLU A 146 15.60 -5.22 10.98
CA GLU A 146 17.02 -4.90 10.94
C GLU A 146 17.28 -3.44 11.37
N LYS A 147 16.50 -2.48 10.85
CA LYS A 147 16.60 -1.07 11.27
C LYS A 147 16.36 -0.89 12.77
N LEU A 148 15.44 -1.65 13.36
CA LEU A 148 15.17 -1.61 14.80
C LEU A 148 16.30 -2.26 15.62
N SER A 149 16.94 -3.30 15.10
CA SER A 149 18.07 -3.96 15.77
C SER A 149 19.34 -3.10 15.82
N GLN A 150 19.44 -2.08 14.96
CA GLN A 150 20.56 -1.15 14.92
C GLN A 150 20.48 -0.04 15.96
N LEU A 151 19.36 0.09 16.68
CA LEU A 151 19.12 1.10 17.72
C LEU A 151 19.91 0.78 18.99
#